data_AF-A0A088F2A9-F1
#
_entry.id   AF-A0A088F2A9-F1
#
_cell.length_a   1.000
_cell.length_b   1.000
_cell.length_c   1.000
_cell.angle_alpha   90.00
_cell.angle_beta   90.00
_cell.angle_gamma   90.00
#
_symmetry.space_group_name_H-M   'P 1'
#
loop_
_entity.id
_entity.type
_entity.pdbx_description
1 polymer ?
#
loop_
_entity_poly.entity_id
_entity_poly.type
_entity_poly.pdbx_seq_one_letter_code
_entity_poly.pdbx_strand_id
1 'polypeptide(L)'
;MMKNTQKKLKAKHFRYLSKDIIKNPMIYLREYFWNHTNIFYWQNDINLFVTCGAYPTMSNGDDTENGFHCKKMIQQIEVAYVIFKQCGLPKHRNPLQLFDKREDYYNYTHDFEFTSHGKRNPHELISKFFSFQTLRKWYETMDELMQQLTLKKANDHDQFGDKIVAIRELLIRLAYALYYIYEDQGLIVPVPSYVKTEPAETAKSLKE
;
A
#
# COMPACT_ATOMS: atom_id res chain seq x y z
N MET A 1 -21.71 -15.13 -23.23
CA MET A 1 -21.04 -15.22 -21.91
C MET A 1 -19.55 -14.95 -22.08
N MET A 2 -19.08 -13.72 -21.85
CA MET A 2 -17.64 -13.46 -21.71
C MET A 2 -17.22 -13.94 -20.32
N LYS A 3 -16.54 -15.08 -20.25
CA LYS A 3 -15.80 -15.47 -19.03
C LYS A 3 -14.75 -14.39 -18.81
N ASN A 4 -14.93 -13.56 -17.78
CA ASN A 4 -13.87 -12.68 -17.29
C ASN A 4 -12.77 -13.59 -16.71
N THR A 5 -11.89 -14.08 -17.57
CA THR A 5 -10.69 -14.83 -17.17
C THR A 5 -9.68 -13.86 -16.58
N GLN A 6 -9.99 -13.32 -15.39
CA GLN A 6 -8.96 -12.74 -14.55
C GLN A 6 -7.92 -13.84 -14.31
N LYS A 7 -6.72 -13.63 -14.84
CA LYS A 7 -5.59 -14.54 -14.67
C LYS A 7 -5.37 -14.76 -13.18
N LYS A 8 -5.63 -15.98 -12.69
CA LYS A 8 -5.48 -16.32 -11.26
C LYS A 8 -4.10 -15.86 -10.77
N LEU A 9 -4.10 -15.03 -9.73
CA LEU A 9 -2.88 -14.66 -9.02
C LEU A 9 -2.27 -15.92 -8.40
N LYS A 10 -0.96 -16.09 -8.55
CA LYS A 10 -0.22 -17.25 -8.02
C LYS A 10 0.87 -16.74 -7.09
N ALA A 11 1.09 -17.41 -5.97
CA ALA A 11 2.10 -17.06 -4.97
C ALA A 11 3.49 -16.84 -5.57
N LYS A 12 3.87 -17.65 -6.57
CA LYS A 12 5.17 -17.51 -7.28
C LYS A 12 5.42 -16.16 -7.97
N HIS A 13 4.41 -15.29 -8.08
CA HIS A 13 4.56 -13.95 -8.65
C HIS A 13 4.83 -12.87 -7.59
N PHE A 14 4.86 -13.26 -6.31
CA PHE A 14 5.07 -12.41 -5.15
C PHE A 14 6.34 -12.86 -4.42
N ARG A 15 7.07 -11.92 -3.84
CA ARG A 15 8.27 -12.16 -3.04
C ARG A 15 7.91 -12.69 -1.66
N TYR A 16 6.82 -12.20 -1.07
CA TYR A 16 6.55 -12.46 0.35
C TYR A 16 5.13 -12.95 0.69
N LEU A 17 4.19 -12.98 -0.26
CA LEU A 17 2.84 -13.46 0.03
C LEU A 17 2.67 -14.98 -0.02
N SER A 18 2.00 -15.52 1.00
CA SER A 18 1.49 -16.88 0.99
C SER A 18 0.22 -17.01 0.13
N LYS A 19 -0.16 -18.26 -0.21
CA LYS A 19 -1.40 -18.53 -0.97
C LYS A 19 -2.64 -18.07 -0.20
N ASP A 20 -2.64 -18.17 1.12
CA ASP A 20 -3.78 -17.83 1.96
C ASP A 20 -4.02 -16.32 2.00
N ILE A 21 -2.94 -15.54 2.11
CA ILE A 21 -3.02 -14.06 2.03
C ILE A 21 -3.48 -13.63 0.64
N ILE A 22 -3.02 -14.29 -0.42
CA ILE A 22 -3.50 -14.00 -1.79
C ILE A 22 -4.99 -14.32 -1.92
N LYS A 23 -5.48 -15.39 -1.28
CA LYS A 23 -6.90 -15.75 -1.29
C LYS A 23 -7.74 -14.76 -0.47
N ASN A 24 -7.23 -14.35 0.69
CA ASN A 24 -7.90 -13.42 1.59
C ASN A 24 -6.89 -12.42 2.19
N PRO A 25 -6.75 -11.23 1.59
CA PRO A 25 -5.88 -10.16 2.08
C PRO A 25 -6.15 -9.75 3.54
N MET A 26 -7.38 -9.91 4.04
CA MET A 26 -7.73 -9.54 5.41
C MET A 26 -6.96 -10.32 6.46
N ILE A 27 -6.44 -11.51 6.14
CA ILE A 27 -5.59 -12.29 7.04
C ILE A 27 -4.34 -11.47 7.41
N TYR A 28 -3.66 -10.94 6.40
CA TYR A 28 -2.48 -10.10 6.62
C TYR A 28 -2.85 -8.79 7.34
N LEU A 29 -3.91 -8.13 6.89
CA LEU A 29 -4.29 -6.81 7.44
C LEU A 29 -4.61 -6.90 8.94
N ARG A 30 -5.34 -7.93 9.36
CA ARG A 30 -5.61 -8.19 10.77
C ARG A 30 -4.33 -8.49 11.53
N GLU A 31 -3.51 -9.41 11.03
CA GLU A 31 -2.26 -9.76 11.71
C GLU A 31 -1.33 -8.56 11.88
N TYR A 32 -1.21 -7.73 10.86
CA TYR A 32 -0.30 -6.59 10.85
C TYR A 32 -0.79 -5.45 11.75
N PHE A 33 -2.00 -4.93 11.55
CA PHE A 33 -2.49 -3.77 12.29
C PHE A 33 -2.97 -4.09 13.71
N TRP A 34 -3.32 -5.35 13.99
CA TRP A 34 -3.66 -5.75 15.36
C TRP A 34 -2.42 -6.07 16.22
N ASN A 35 -1.44 -6.78 15.66
CA ASN A 35 -0.33 -7.31 16.47
C ASN A 35 1.01 -6.58 16.32
N HIS A 36 1.25 -5.89 15.21
CA HIS A 36 2.62 -5.46 14.88
C HIS A 36 2.86 -3.97 15.07
N THR A 37 1.89 -3.10 14.74
CA THR A 37 2.14 -1.66 14.78
C THR A 37 0.85 -0.84 14.79
N ASN A 38 0.96 0.40 15.28
CA ASN A 38 -0.04 1.45 15.08
C ASN A 38 0.27 2.19 13.77
N ILE A 39 -0.75 2.62 13.02
CA ILE A 39 -0.58 3.33 11.74
C ILE A 39 0.32 4.58 11.84
N PHE A 40 0.29 5.30 12.96
CA PHE A 40 1.13 6.48 13.18
C PHE A 40 2.62 6.12 13.29
N TYR A 41 2.97 5.05 14.02
CA TYR A 41 4.35 4.58 14.09
C TYR A 41 4.81 4.06 12.73
N TRP A 42 3.96 3.30 12.06
CA TRP A 42 4.28 2.78 10.73
C TRP A 42 4.49 3.87 9.68
N GLN A 43 3.71 4.95 9.72
CA GLN A 43 3.94 6.13 8.88
C GLN A 43 5.34 6.72 9.11
N ASN A 44 5.77 6.83 10.38
CA ASN A 44 7.09 7.35 10.71
C ASN A 44 8.20 6.41 10.22
N ASP A 45 8.01 5.11 10.35
CA ASP A 45 8.96 4.10 9.83
C ASP A 45 9.10 4.20 8.31
N ILE A 46 7.99 4.36 7.58
CA ILE A 46 8.01 4.59 6.12
C ILE A 46 8.76 5.88 5.80
N ASN A 47 8.44 6.98 6.49
CA ASN A 47 9.08 8.27 6.27
C ASN A 47 10.59 8.21 6.50
N LEU A 48 11.01 7.57 7.60
CA LEU A 48 12.41 7.39 7.95
C LEU A 48 13.12 6.53 6.91
N PHE A 49 12.55 5.38 6.55
CA PHE A 49 13.15 4.48 5.56
C PHE A 49 13.36 5.19 4.21
N VAL A 50 12.33 5.87 3.70
CA VAL A 50 12.41 6.53 2.38
C VAL A 50 13.40 7.69 2.42
N THR A 51 13.42 8.47 3.52
CA THR A 51 14.34 9.59 3.68
C THR A 51 15.79 9.11 3.78
N CYS A 52 16.07 8.11 4.62
CA CYS A 52 17.40 7.55 4.77
C CYS A 52 17.87 6.80 3.51
N GLY A 53 16.95 6.15 2.78
CA GLY A 53 17.26 5.50 1.51
C GLY A 53 17.61 6.48 0.39
N ALA A 54 16.97 7.65 0.35
CA ALA A 54 17.28 8.69 -0.64
C ALA A 54 18.45 9.60 -0.23
N TYR A 55 18.62 9.81 1.07
CA TYR A 55 19.66 10.66 1.64
C TYR A 55 20.40 9.93 2.76
N PRO A 56 21.28 8.94 2.43
CA PRO A 56 21.99 8.15 3.44
C PRO A 56 22.91 8.99 4.35
N THR A 57 23.26 10.21 3.96
CA THR A 57 24.04 11.15 4.79
C THR A 57 23.24 11.71 5.97
N MET A 58 21.92 11.61 5.93
CA MET A 58 21.03 12.03 7.02
C MET A 58 20.70 10.89 8.00
N SER A 59 21.16 9.65 7.73
CA SER A 59 20.96 8.54 8.66
C SER A 59 22.02 8.57 9.76
N ASN A 60 21.60 8.33 11.00
CA ASN A 60 22.57 8.10 12.07
C ASN A 60 23.31 6.79 11.78
N GLY A 61 24.63 6.79 11.94
CA GLY A 61 25.49 5.67 11.57
C GLY A 61 25.13 4.32 12.20
N ASP A 62 24.38 4.36 13.30
CA ASP A 62 23.92 3.22 14.10
C ASP A 62 22.55 2.66 13.67
N ASP A 63 21.79 3.36 12.83
CA ASP A 63 20.52 2.86 12.26
C ASP A 63 20.82 1.88 11.13
N THR A 64 21.23 0.68 11.51
CA THR A 64 21.39 -0.45 10.59
C THR A 64 20.04 -1.07 10.30
N GLU A 65 19.34 -0.53 9.31
CA GLU A 65 18.16 -1.19 8.73
C GLU A 65 18.57 -2.57 8.21
N ASN A 66 18.11 -3.63 8.89
CA ASN A 66 18.39 -5.03 8.52
C ASN A 66 17.47 -5.56 7.41
N GLY A 67 16.70 -4.67 6.77
CA GLY A 67 15.74 -4.98 5.71
C GLY A 67 14.35 -5.36 6.20
N PHE A 68 14.10 -5.33 7.52
CA PHE A 68 12.79 -5.61 8.08
C PHE A 68 11.72 -4.66 7.57
N HIS A 69 11.93 -3.35 7.64
CA HIS A 69 10.95 -2.36 7.19
C HIS A 69 10.73 -2.45 5.68
N CYS A 70 11.81 -2.60 4.90
CA CYS A 70 11.73 -2.82 3.46
C CYS A 70 10.86 -4.05 3.12
N LYS A 71 11.10 -5.18 3.78
CA LYS A 71 10.29 -6.40 3.61
C LYS A 71 8.82 -6.16 3.94
N LYS A 72 8.51 -5.46 5.05
CA LYS A 72 7.13 -5.16 5.45
C LYS A 72 6.43 -4.22 4.46
N MET A 73 7.12 -3.21 3.93
CA MET A 73 6.60 -2.34 2.87
C MET A 73 6.32 -3.12 1.59
N ILE A 74 7.25 -3.98 1.13
CA ILE A 74 7.01 -4.83 -0.04
C ILE A 74 5.81 -5.75 0.19
N GLN A 75 5.66 -6.35 1.38
CA GLN A 75 4.47 -7.14 1.72
C GLN A 75 3.18 -6.33 1.59
N GLN A 76 3.13 -5.09 2.09
CA GLN A 76 1.97 -4.21 1.95
C GLN A 76 1.68 -3.86 0.48
N ILE A 77 2.72 -3.57 -0.31
CA ILE A 77 2.60 -3.34 -1.77
C ILE A 77 1.99 -4.57 -2.45
N GLU A 78 2.43 -5.77 -2.11
CA GLU A 78 1.89 -7.00 -2.67
C GLU A 78 0.43 -7.23 -2.27
N VAL A 79 0.08 -7.01 -0.99
CA VAL A 79 -1.30 -7.12 -0.48
C VAL A 79 -2.21 -6.13 -1.19
N ALA A 80 -1.79 -4.88 -1.32
CA ALA A 80 -2.53 -3.88 -2.08
C ALA A 80 -2.70 -4.28 -3.56
N TYR A 81 -1.70 -4.92 -4.16
CA TYR A 81 -1.79 -5.40 -5.54
C TYR A 81 -2.80 -6.55 -5.69
N VAL A 82 -2.88 -7.44 -4.70
CA VAL A 82 -3.92 -8.49 -4.65
C VAL A 82 -5.30 -7.83 -4.61
N ILE A 83 -5.52 -6.87 -3.70
CA ILE A 83 -6.79 -6.12 -3.60
C ILE A 83 -7.10 -5.41 -4.92
N PHE A 84 -6.12 -4.68 -5.48
CA PHE A 84 -6.23 -3.97 -6.77
C PHE A 84 -6.74 -4.88 -7.89
N LYS A 85 -6.23 -6.12 -7.95
CA LYS A 85 -6.60 -7.09 -8.99
C LYS A 85 -7.91 -7.82 -8.70
N GLN A 86 -8.15 -8.26 -7.47
CA GLN A 86 -9.36 -8.99 -7.10
C GLN A 86 -10.60 -8.12 -7.18
N CYS A 87 -10.50 -6.87 -6.72
CA CYS A 87 -11.58 -5.90 -6.77
C CYS A 87 -11.73 -5.25 -8.16
N GLY A 88 -10.81 -5.51 -9.10
CA GLY A 88 -10.87 -4.97 -10.45
C GLY A 88 -10.72 -3.46 -10.51
N LEU A 89 -9.90 -2.88 -9.64
CA LEU A 89 -9.82 -1.43 -9.49
C LEU A 89 -9.24 -0.78 -10.76
N PRO A 90 -9.84 0.33 -11.24
CA PRO A 90 -9.36 1.00 -12.43
C PRO A 90 -8.06 1.76 -12.17
N LYS A 91 -7.31 2.02 -13.24
CA LYS A 91 -6.18 2.96 -13.19
C LYS A 91 -6.71 4.38 -13.09
N HIS A 92 -6.16 5.15 -12.16
CA HIS A 92 -6.35 6.60 -12.08
C HIS A 92 -5.54 7.31 -13.19
N ARG A 93 -6.10 8.36 -13.81
CA ARG A 93 -5.44 9.13 -14.87
C ARG A 93 -4.31 10.02 -14.32
N ASN A 94 -4.55 10.66 -13.19
CA ASN A 94 -3.62 11.58 -12.53
C ASN A 94 -3.20 11.02 -11.17
N PRO A 95 -2.24 10.08 -11.09
CA PRO A 95 -1.88 9.43 -9.83
C PRO A 95 -1.26 10.39 -8.80
N LEU A 96 -0.70 11.52 -9.24
CA LEU A 96 -0.09 12.54 -8.39
C LEU A 96 -1.03 13.70 -8.03
N GLN A 97 -2.29 13.65 -8.48
CA GLN A 97 -3.31 14.57 -7.98
C GLN A 97 -3.79 14.04 -6.62
N LEU A 98 -3.18 14.52 -5.56
CA LEU A 98 -3.35 13.97 -4.21
C LEU A 98 -4.59 14.51 -3.47
N PHE A 99 -5.10 15.66 -3.90
CA PHE A 99 -6.27 16.32 -3.33
C PHE A 99 -7.22 16.71 -4.45
N ASP A 100 -8.48 16.27 -4.34
CA ASP A 100 -9.51 16.61 -5.31
C ASP A 100 -10.23 17.90 -4.92
N LYS A 101 -10.39 18.14 -3.60
CA LYS A 101 -10.99 19.35 -3.04
C LYS A 101 -10.13 19.95 -1.92
N ARG A 102 -10.43 21.21 -1.59
CA ARG A 102 -9.83 21.92 -0.45
C ARG A 102 -10.06 21.20 0.89
N GLU A 103 -11.23 20.58 1.05
CA GLU A 103 -11.56 19.75 2.22
C GLU A 103 -10.59 18.58 2.40
N ASP A 104 -10.20 17.90 1.31
CA ASP A 104 -9.23 16.79 1.37
C ASP A 104 -7.85 17.27 1.85
N TYR A 105 -7.47 18.49 1.47
CA TYR A 105 -6.24 19.11 1.95
C TYR A 105 -6.32 19.48 3.45
N TYR A 106 -7.48 19.96 3.91
CA TYR A 106 -7.70 20.24 5.33
C TYR A 106 -7.62 18.97 6.17
N ASN A 107 -8.33 17.91 5.78
CA ASN A 107 -8.32 16.61 6.46
C ASN A 107 -6.89 16.05 6.56
N TYR A 108 -6.10 16.16 5.49
CA TYR A 108 -4.70 15.73 5.49
C TYR A 108 -3.81 16.55 6.44
N THR A 109 -3.97 17.87 6.44
CA THR A 109 -3.09 18.76 7.21
C THR A 109 -3.43 18.85 8.70
N HIS A 110 -4.70 18.66 9.07
CA HIS A 110 -5.18 18.83 10.45
C HIS A 110 -5.50 17.51 11.13
N ASP A 111 -6.09 16.56 10.41
CA ASP A 111 -6.58 15.29 10.97
C ASP A 111 -5.70 14.09 10.57
N PHE A 112 -4.69 14.31 9.73
CA PHE A 112 -3.85 13.26 9.13
C PHE A 112 -4.66 12.19 8.39
N GLU A 113 -5.82 12.57 7.84
CA GLU A 113 -6.68 11.68 7.09
C GLU A 113 -6.49 11.82 5.57
N PHE A 114 -6.60 10.70 4.87
CA PHE A 114 -6.44 10.59 3.44
C PHE A 114 -7.79 10.38 2.77
N THR A 115 -8.41 11.49 2.36
CA THR A 115 -9.75 11.50 1.79
C THR A 115 -9.79 11.84 0.31
N SER A 116 -10.89 11.47 -0.33
CA SER A 116 -11.33 11.97 -1.63
C SER A 116 -12.75 12.45 -1.48
N HIS A 117 -13.00 13.72 -1.86
CA HIS A 117 -14.31 14.35 -1.68
C HIS A 117 -14.79 14.33 -0.22
N GLY A 118 -13.88 14.55 0.73
CA GLY A 118 -14.15 14.62 2.17
C GLY A 118 -14.39 13.27 2.84
N LYS A 119 -14.22 12.14 2.13
CA LYS A 119 -14.41 10.80 2.68
C LYS A 119 -13.22 9.90 2.42
N ARG A 120 -12.96 8.97 3.34
CA ARG A 120 -11.95 7.91 3.15
C ARG A 120 -12.28 7.12 1.89
N ASN A 121 -11.29 6.98 1.02
CA ASN A 121 -11.44 6.28 -0.26
C ASN A 121 -10.23 5.36 -0.53
N PRO A 122 -10.11 4.24 0.21
CA PRO A 122 -8.99 3.31 0.03
C PRO A 122 -8.90 2.74 -1.40
N HIS A 123 -10.03 2.61 -2.09
CA HIS A 123 -10.08 2.24 -3.51
C HIS A 123 -9.23 3.20 -4.36
N GLU A 124 -9.48 4.50 -4.23
CA GLU A 124 -8.80 5.52 -5.03
C GLU A 124 -7.32 5.62 -4.68
N LEU A 125 -6.96 5.52 -3.40
CA LEU A 125 -5.57 5.52 -2.95
C LEU A 125 -4.78 4.35 -3.59
N ILE A 126 -5.33 3.14 -3.56
CA ILE A 126 -4.71 1.96 -4.20
C ILE A 126 -4.63 2.14 -5.72
N SER A 127 -5.69 2.68 -6.35
CA SER A 127 -5.70 2.97 -7.78
C SER A 127 -4.63 3.99 -8.19
N LYS A 128 -4.47 5.08 -7.44
CA LYS A 128 -3.43 6.10 -7.66
C LYS A 128 -2.03 5.48 -7.47
N PHE A 129 -1.82 4.68 -6.43
CA PHE A 129 -0.55 3.99 -6.16
C PHE A 129 -0.06 3.12 -7.34
N PHE A 130 -0.93 2.24 -7.86
CA PHE A 130 -0.54 1.41 -9.00
C PHE A 130 -0.60 2.14 -10.34
N SER A 131 -1.30 3.27 -10.44
CA SER A 131 -1.23 4.13 -11.63
C SER A 131 0.09 4.88 -11.73
N PHE A 132 0.72 5.24 -10.61
CA PHE A 132 2.04 5.86 -10.60
C PHE A 132 3.09 4.94 -11.20
N GLN A 133 3.16 3.69 -10.74
CA GLN A 133 4.05 2.69 -11.32
C GLN A 133 3.57 1.24 -11.12
N THR A 134 4.11 0.32 -11.94
CA THR A 134 3.75 -1.10 -11.89
C THR A 134 4.33 -1.77 -10.64
N LEU A 135 3.79 -2.93 -10.25
CA LEU A 135 4.34 -3.73 -9.14
C LEU A 135 5.84 -4.02 -9.34
N ARG A 136 6.27 -4.32 -10.57
CA ARG A 136 7.68 -4.56 -10.88
C ARG A 136 8.55 -3.33 -10.62
N LYS A 137 8.07 -2.15 -11.05
CA LYS A 137 8.78 -0.88 -10.79
C LYS A 137 8.82 -0.56 -9.30
N TRP A 138 7.77 -0.86 -8.55
CA TRP A 138 7.80 -0.74 -7.09
C TRP A 138 8.85 -1.64 -6.45
N TYR A 139 9.02 -2.88 -6.91
CA TYR A 139 10.14 -3.71 -6.45
C TYR A 139 11.50 -3.09 -6.76
N GLU A 140 11.70 -2.60 -7.99
CA GLU A 140 12.93 -1.90 -8.40
C GLU A 140 13.20 -0.69 -7.47
N THR A 141 12.19 0.14 -7.20
CA THR A 141 12.30 1.28 -6.26
C THR A 141 12.67 0.86 -4.84
N MET A 142 12.04 -0.19 -4.30
CA MET A 142 12.33 -0.66 -2.94
C MET A 142 13.74 -1.26 -2.83
N ASP A 143 14.19 -1.98 -3.86
CA ASP A 143 15.53 -2.55 -3.93
C ASP A 143 16.59 -1.44 -4.01
N GLU A 144 16.35 -0.39 -4.81
CA GLU A 144 17.23 0.78 -4.90
C GLU A 144 17.33 1.53 -3.56
N LEU A 145 16.20 1.81 -2.90
CA LEU A 145 16.20 2.47 -1.59
C LEU A 145 16.98 1.65 -0.54
N MET A 146 16.78 0.33 -0.53
CA MET A 146 17.49 -0.57 0.40
C MET A 146 19.00 -0.63 0.09
N GLN A 147 19.37 -0.66 -1.19
CA GLN A 147 20.76 -0.68 -1.61
C GLN A 147 21.48 0.60 -1.19
N GLN A 148 20.86 1.77 -1.39
CA GLN A 148 21.46 3.04 -1.01
C GLN A 148 21.64 3.17 0.51
N LEU A 149 20.63 2.76 1.26
CA LEU A 149 20.69 2.70 2.72
C LEU A 149 21.84 1.81 3.22
N THR A 150 22.02 0.65 2.59
CA THR A 150 23.06 -0.33 2.97
C THR A 150 24.47 0.13 2.61
N LEU A 151 24.64 0.69 1.40
CA LEU A 151 25.96 1.06 0.90
C LEU A 151 26.47 2.36 1.52
N LYS A 152 25.60 3.19 2.13
CA LYS A 152 25.90 4.55 2.63
C LYS A 152 26.65 5.41 1.60
N LYS A 153 26.56 5.06 0.32
CA LYS A 153 27.16 5.80 -0.79
C LYS A 153 26.11 6.78 -1.28
N ALA A 154 26.34 8.07 -1.06
CA ALA A 154 25.59 9.11 -1.76
C ALA A 154 26.02 9.09 -3.24
N ASN A 155 25.53 8.11 -4.00
CA ASN A 155 25.67 8.15 -5.45
C ASN A 155 24.66 9.19 -5.94
N ASP A 156 25.15 10.43 -6.12
CA ASP A 156 24.39 11.62 -6.52
C ASP A 156 23.10 11.85 -5.73
N HIS A 157 23.09 12.92 -4.93
CA HIS A 157 21.89 13.43 -4.23
C HIS A 157 20.68 13.71 -5.14
N ASP A 158 20.84 13.57 -6.46
CA ASP A 158 19.86 13.77 -7.51
C ASP A 158 19.19 12.48 -8.04
N GLN A 159 19.59 11.28 -7.57
CA GLN A 159 19.09 10.01 -8.16
C GLN A 159 17.55 9.89 -8.10
N PHE A 160 16.94 10.31 -6.99
CA PHE A 160 15.48 10.34 -6.86
C PHE A 160 14.87 11.72 -7.13
N GLY A 161 15.61 12.82 -6.92
CA GLY A 161 15.13 14.20 -7.07
C GLY A 161 13.74 14.42 -6.44
N ASP A 162 12.89 15.18 -7.11
CA ASP A 162 11.51 15.46 -6.67
C ASP A 162 10.62 14.20 -6.59
N LYS A 163 11.01 13.08 -7.23
CA LYS A 163 10.22 11.85 -7.19
C LYS A 163 10.24 11.20 -5.82
N ILE A 164 11.22 11.48 -4.97
CA ILE A 164 11.27 10.88 -3.63
C ILE A 164 10.07 11.32 -2.78
N VAL A 165 9.64 12.57 -2.93
CA VAL A 165 8.48 13.11 -2.23
C VAL A 165 7.22 12.36 -2.66
N ALA A 166 7.06 12.11 -3.96
CA ALA A 166 5.95 11.32 -4.50
C ALA A 166 6.00 9.85 -4.03
N ILE A 167 7.17 9.21 -4.03
CA ILE A 167 7.37 7.84 -3.55
C ILE A 167 6.96 7.73 -2.08
N ARG A 168 7.48 8.62 -1.22
CA ARG A 168 7.14 8.68 0.21
C ARG A 168 5.64 8.82 0.42
N GLU A 169 5.05 9.83 -0.21
CA GLU A 169 3.64 10.18 -0.02
C GLU A 169 2.71 9.05 -0.51
N LEU A 170 3.06 8.39 -1.61
CA LEU A 170 2.29 7.24 -2.12
C LEU A 170 2.42 6.01 -1.21
N LEU A 171 3.60 5.74 -0.65
CA LEU A 171 3.78 4.63 0.30
C LEU A 171 2.98 4.85 1.59
N ILE A 172 3.00 6.07 2.14
CA ILE A 172 2.19 6.44 3.31
C ILE A 172 0.70 6.28 2.98
N ARG A 173 0.23 6.84 1.86
CA ARG A 173 -1.17 6.70 1.43
C ARG A 173 -1.60 5.25 1.23
N LEU A 174 -0.70 4.41 0.71
CA LEU A 174 -0.96 2.97 0.58
C LEU A 174 -1.17 2.32 1.95
N ALA A 175 -0.30 2.63 2.92
CA ALA A 175 -0.42 2.11 4.28
C ALA A 175 -1.76 2.50 4.92
N TYR A 176 -2.17 3.76 4.76
CA TYR A 176 -3.49 4.21 5.24
C TYR A 176 -4.64 3.57 4.48
N ALA A 177 -4.53 3.36 3.17
CA ALA A 177 -5.57 2.65 2.42
C ALA A 177 -5.78 1.23 2.96
N LEU A 178 -4.70 0.52 3.28
CA LEU A 178 -4.76 -0.80 3.89
C LEU A 178 -5.31 -0.76 5.31
N TYR A 179 -4.96 0.29 6.08
CA TYR A 179 -5.48 0.52 7.41
C TYR A 179 -6.99 0.80 7.42
N TYR A 180 -7.49 1.63 6.50
CA TYR A 180 -8.93 1.88 6.37
C TYR A 180 -9.70 0.62 6.01
N ILE A 181 -9.18 -0.21 5.08
CA ILE A 181 -9.79 -1.51 4.76
C ILE A 181 -9.82 -2.43 6.00
N TYR A 182 -8.79 -2.36 6.84
CA TYR A 182 -8.75 -3.09 8.10
C TYR A 182 -9.82 -2.59 9.09
N GLU A 183 -9.90 -1.28 9.34
CA GLU A 183 -10.86 -0.67 10.26
C GLU A 183 -12.31 -0.92 9.81
N ASP A 184 -12.58 -0.71 8.51
CA ASP A 184 -13.90 -0.87 7.90
C ASP A 184 -14.28 -2.36 7.70
N GLN A 185 -13.41 -3.29 8.08
CA GLN A 185 -13.57 -4.75 7.92
C GLN A 185 -13.79 -5.20 6.46
N GLY A 186 -13.32 -4.40 5.49
CA GLY A 186 -13.43 -4.71 4.07
C GLY A 186 -13.31 -3.50 3.16
N LEU A 187 -13.40 -3.74 1.85
CA LEU A 187 -13.44 -2.70 0.83
C LEU A 187 -14.81 -2.73 0.15
N ILE A 188 -15.52 -1.60 0.17
CA ILE A 188 -16.77 -1.44 -0.57
C ILE A 188 -16.45 -1.24 -2.04
N VAL A 189 -16.94 -2.13 -2.90
CA VAL A 189 -16.74 -2.04 -4.36
C VAL A 189 -18.11 -1.90 -5.03
N PRO A 190 -18.31 -0.90 -5.91
CA PRO A 190 -19.57 -0.75 -6.62
C PRO A 190 -19.76 -1.93 -7.58
N VAL A 191 -20.83 -2.70 -7.36
CA VAL A 191 -21.25 -3.79 -8.26
C VAL A 191 -22.36 -3.29 -9.18
N PRO A 192 -22.39 -3.67 -10.47
CA PRO A 192 -23.49 -3.33 -11.35
C PRO A 192 -24.84 -3.83 -10.81
N SER A 193 -25.91 -3.05 -10.98
CA SER A 193 -27.23 -3.31 -10.38
C SER A 193 -27.88 -4.65 -10.76
N TYR A 194 -27.42 -5.29 -11.85
CA TYR A 194 -27.90 -6.59 -12.30
C TYR A 194 -27.14 -7.78 -11.68
N VAL A 195 -26.08 -7.54 -10.91
CA VAL A 195 -25.33 -8.59 -10.21
C VAL A 195 -26.04 -8.90 -8.89
N LYS A 196 -26.46 -10.15 -8.71
CA LYS A 196 -26.94 -10.65 -7.42
C LYS A 196 -25.74 -11.17 -6.63
N THR A 197 -25.50 -10.59 -5.45
CA THR A 197 -24.49 -11.07 -4.51
C THR A 197 -25.16 -12.01 -3.51
N GLU A 198 -24.71 -13.25 -3.43
CA GLU A 198 -25.02 -14.10 -2.28
C GLU A 198 -24.15 -13.64 -1.09
N PRO A 199 -24.71 -13.53 0.12
CA PRO A 199 -23.91 -13.23 1.30
C PRO A 199 -22.82 -14.29 1.44
N ALA A 200 -21.58 -13.85 1.68
CA ALA A 200 -20.48 -14.76 1.96
C ALA A 200 -20.89 -15.65 3.14
N GLU A 201 -20.79 -16.98 2.97
CA GLU A 201 -21.05 -17.94 4.05
C GLU A 201 -20.25 -17.51 5.28
N THR A 202 -20.95 -16.97 6.28
CA THR A 202 -20.37 -16.72 7.59
C THR A 202 -19.80 -18.04 8.06
N ALA A 203 -18.48 -18.06 8.26
CA ALA A 203 -17.77 -19.20 8.83
C ALA A 203 -18.61 -19.73 10.00
N LYS A 204 -19.18 -20.93 9.82
CA LYS A 204 -20.01 -21.58 10.83
C LYS A 204 -19.29 -21.44 12.16
N SER A 205 -19.99 -20.85 13.12
CA SER A 205 -19.57 -20.85 14.52
C SER A 205 -19.13 -22.27 14.86
N LEU A 206 -17.85 -22.44 15.18
CA LEU A 206 -17.41 -23.58 15.97
C LEU A 206 -18.18 -23.49 17.29
N LYS A 207 -19.28 -24.23 17.35
CA LYS A 207 -19.93 -24.58 18.60
C LYS A 207 -19.37 -25.94 19.02
N GLU A 208 -18.93 -25.93 20.27
CA GLU A 208 -18.59 -27.05 21.17
C GLU A 208 -17.21 -27.69 20.99
#